data_AF-A0AAD8FF69-F1
#
_entry.id   AF-A0AAD8FF69-F1
#
_cell.length_a   1.000
_cell.length_b   1.000
_cell.length_c   1.000
_cell.angle_alpha   90.00
_cell.angle_beta   90.00
_cell.angle_gamma   90.00
#
_symmetry.space_group_name_H-M   'P 1'
#
loop_
_entity.id
_entity.type
_entity.pdbx_description
1 polymer ?
#
loop_
_entity_poly.entity_id
_entity_poly.type
_entity_poly.pdbx_seq_one_letter_code
_entity_poly.pdbx_strand_id
1 'polypeptide(L)'
;MNHEDANGGLDLNSPPPPPPQPVGIYGWRKRCLYAFVLALMIVVIMNLALTVWILRILRFSLDGMGHLKIKPSGIQVKAEAEFLKTVYVDELKSEGSPLFLESTKSVHLLTTDRSRTIRSRLVLDQENITASCDTFRVVDSNGTVNLLLSSQKVILGNGDATVPGDIKFNGAVFTPTIQSPLNSSLEISSENSKVHITAIGGVSLSSTLANVTLQTDDNIYIQSGALHLIGNELYLLGIPTVDATTSLPVKPTTAPPTVYQLCVCENGKAFLGNASGNCRASSEICSDSTKP
;
A
#
# COMPACT_ATOMS: atom_id res chain seq x y z
N MET A 1 54.04 -112.64 -69.23
CA MET A 1 54.32 -114.09 -69.19
C MET A 1 53.94 -114.58 -67.82
N ASN A 2 52.89 -115.41 -67.75
CA ASN A 2 52.71 -116.53 -66.80
C ASN A 2 52.52 -116.12 -65.32
N HIS A 3 51.65 -116.72 -64.53
CA HIS A 3 50.68 -117.79 -64.73
C HIS A 3 49.79 -117.74 -63.48
N GLU A 4 48.51 -118.07 -63.66
CA GLU A 4 47.60 -118.47 -62.59
C GLU A 4 48.11 -119.72 -61.83
N ASP A 5 47.75 -119.74 -60.54
CA ASP A 5 47.15 -120.85 -59.76
C ASP A 5 47.75 -120.91 -58.34
N ALA A 6 47.03 -120.52 -57.29
CA ALA A 6 45.85 -121.13 -56.64
C ALA A 6 46.26 -121.96 -55.41
N ASN A 7 45.78 -121.51 -54.24
CA ASN A 7 45.43 -122.23 -53.00
C ASN A 7 45.43 -121.16 -51.88
N GLY A 8 44.37 -120.89 -51.12
CA GLY A 8 43.29 -121.76 -50.66
C GLY A 8 43.31 -121.69 -49.13
N GLY A 9 42.50 -120.82 -48.53
CA GLY A 9 42.40 -120.65 -47.08
C GLY A 9 41.28 -119.66 -46.72
N LEU A 10 40.19 -120.20 -46.19
CA LEU A 10 39.00 -119.49 -45.71
C LEU A 10 39.33 -118.60 -44.51
N ASP A 11 38.86 -117.35 -44.53
CA ASP A 11 38.40 -116.71 -43.29
C ASP A 11 37.27 -115.71 -43.59
N LEU A 12 36.19 -115.91 -42.83
CA LEU A 12 34.92 -115.21 -42.87
C LEU A 12 35.04 -113.80 -42.29
N ASN A 13 34.19 -112.91 -42.80
CA ASN A 13 33.57 -111.76 -42.12
C ASN A 13 34.40 -110.48 -41.93
N SER A 14 34.29 -109.60 -42.92
CA SER A 14 34.42 -108.14 -42.80
C SER A 14 33.20 -107.51 -42.10
N PRO A 15 33.37 -106.66 -41.07
CA PRO A 15 32.29 -105.84 -40.51
C PRO A 15 32.14 -104.46 -41.21
N PRO A 16 30.91 -103.90 -41.25
CA PRO A 16 30.54 -102.69 -42.02
C PRO A 16 31.05 -101.36 -41.44
N PRO A 17 31.09 -100.27 -42.25
CA PRO A 17 31.68 -98.99 -41.85
C PRO A 17 30.93 -98.31 -40.68
N PRO A 18 31.65 -97.58 -39.81
CA PRO A 18 31.10 -97.02 -38.58
C PRO A 18 30.12 -95.85 -38.87
N PRO A 19 29.01 -95.76 -38.12
CA PRO A 19 28.06 -94.66 -38.24
C PRO A 19 28.66 -93.31 -37.78
N PRO A 20 28.20 -92.17 -38.33
CA PRO A 20 28.70 -90.86 -37.94
C PRO A 20 28.45 -90.60 -36.45
N GLN A 21 29.52 -90.28 -35.72
CA GLN A 21 29.46 -89.99 -34.29
C GLN A 21 28.66 -88.71 -34.04
N PRO A 22 27.54 -88.75 -33.29
CA PRO A 22 26.95 -87.52 -32.80
C PRO A 22 27.90 -86.97 -31.72
N VAL A 23 28.54 -85.84 -32.00
CA VAL A 23 29.20 -85.01 -30.98
C VAL A 23 28.14 -84.41 -30.05
N GLY A 24 27.55 -85.26 -29.22
CA GLY A 24 26.57 -84.94 -28.21
C GLY A 24 27.23 -84.87 -26.84
N ILE A 25 28.03 -83.82 -26.58
CA ILE A 25 28.38 -83.44 -25.21
C ILE A 25 27.06 -83.03 -24.52
N TYR A 26 26.42 -83.98 -23.86
CA TYR A 26 25.09 -83.88 -23.27
C TYR A 26 25.16 -84.36 -21.82
N GLY A 27 24.67 -83.54 -20.88
CA GLY A 27 24.51 -84.02 -19.51
C GLY A 27 24.28 -82.93 -18.47
N TRP A 28 25.32 -82.14 -18.16
CA TRP A 28 25.26 -81.25 -16.97
C TRP A 28 25.79 -79.83 -17.20
N ARG A 29 26.87 -79.65 -17.99
CA ARG A 29 27.43 -78.33 -18.28
C ARG A 29 26.47 -77.44 -19.08
N LYS A 30 25.74 -78.01 -20.05
CA LYS A 30 24.67 -77.29 -20.77
C LYS A 30 23.52 -76.89 -19.85
N ARG A 31 23.11 -77.76 -18.91
CA ARG A 31 22.05 -77.45 -17.93
C ARG A 31 22.47 -76.36 -16.96
N CYS A 32 23.72 -76.37 -16.52
CA CYS A 32 24.30 -75.31 -15.70
C CYS A 32 24.37 -73.97 -16.48
N LEU A 33 24.76 -74.02 -17.75
CA LEU A 33 24.76 -72.85 -18.63
C LEU A 33 23.33 -72.33 -18.87
N TYR A 34 22.34 -73.18 -19.14
CA TYR A 34 20.94 -72.77 -19.28
C TYR A 34 20.37 -72.21 -17.97
N ALA A 35 20.71 -72.78 -16.82
CA ALA A 35 20.31 -72.25 -15.51
C ALA A 35 20.95 -70.88 -15.23
N PHE A 36 22.22 -70.69 -15.59
CA PHE A 36 22.91 -69.41 -15.47
C PHE A 36 22.32 -68.35 -16.41
N VAL A 37 22.04 -68.70 -17.66
CA VAL A 37 21.38 -67.83 -18.64
C VAL A 37 19.96 -67.48 -18.18
N LEU A 38 19.20 -68.45 -17.64
CA LEU A 38 17.87 -68.22 -17.08
C LEU A 38 17.90 -67.31 -15.86
N ALA A 39 18.86 -67.50 -14.95
CA ALA A 39 19.07 -66.60 -13.81
C ALA A 39 19.41 -65.17 -14.27
N LEU A 40 20.29 -65.03 -15.27
CA LEU A 40 20.58 -63.73 -15.89
C LEU A 40 19.33 -63.09 -16.50
N MET A 41 18.51 -63.86 -17.22
CA MET A 41 17.25 -63.36 -17.78
C MET A 41 16.29 -62.87 -16.70
N ILE A 42 16.17 -63.60 -15.58
CA ILE A 42 15.35 -63.18 -14.44
C ILE A 42 15.88 -61.87 -13.84
N VAL A 43 17.20 -61.75 -13.62
CA VAL A 43 17.81 -60.52 -13.12
C VAL A 43 17.55 -59.35 -14.06
N VAL A 44 17.66 -59.54 -15.38
CA VAL A 44 17.35 -58.51 -16.38
C VAL A 44 15.87 -58.10 -16.32
N ILE A 45 14.95 -59.07 -16.24
CA ILE A 45 13.52 -58.78 -16.14
C ILE A 45 13.20 -58.02 -14.86
N MET A 46 13.79 -58.41 -13.73
CA MET A 46 13.63 -57.72 -12.45
C MET A 46 14.18 -56.29 -12.51
N ASN A 47 15.36 -56.09 -13.10
CA ASN A 47 15.93 -54.76 -13.29
C ASN A 47 15.05 -53.89 -14.21
N LEU A 48 14.48 -54.47 -15.28
CA LEU A 48 13.57 -53.75 -16.17
C LEU A 48 12.27 -53.39 -15.47
N ALA A 49 11.67 -54.32 -14.71
CA ALA A 49 10.47 -54.08 -13.92
C ALA A 49 10.70 -52.98 -12.86
N LEU A 50 11.84 -53.03 -12.16
CA LEU A 50 12.24 -52.01 -11.18
C LEU A 50 12.44 -50.64 -11.84
N THR A 51 13.05 -50.61 -13.03
CA THR A 51 13.20 -49.37 -13.82
C THR A 51 11.84 -48.80 -14.21
N VAL A 52 10.93 -49.62 -14.76
CA VAL A 52 9.56 -49.18 -15.11
C VAL A 52 8.79 -48.72 -13.88
N TRP A 53 8.97 -49.38 -12.74
CA TRP A 53 8.33 -49.01 -11.48
C TRP A 53 8.83 -47.66 -10.94
N ILE A 54 10.14 -47.42 -10.96
CA ILE A 54 10.74 -46.12 -10.61
C ILE A 54 10.20 -45.03 -11.54
N LEU A 55 10.16 -45.28 -12.86
CA LEU A 55 9.61 -44.32 -13.83
C LEU A 55 8.14 -43.98 -13.53
N ARG A 56 7.34 -44.98 -13.16
CA ARG A 56 5.93 -44.80 -12.79
C ARG A 56 5.77 -43.99 -11.50
N ILE A 57 6.57 -44.26 -10.47
CA ILE A 57 6.53 -43.54 -9.18
C ILE A 57 6.96 -42.09 -9.34
N LEU A 58 8.02 -41.84 -10.11
CA LEU A 58 8.51 -40.50 -10.42
C LEU A 58 7.57 -39.73 -11.36
N ARG A 59 6.43 -40.32 -11.74
CA ARG A 59 5.43 -39.72 -12.65
C ARG A 59 6.07 -39.23 -13.95
N PHE A 60 7.08 -39.93 -14.45
CA PHE A 60 7.66 -39.63 -15.76
C PHE A 60 6.62 -39.96 -16.83
N SER A 61 6.10 -38.91 -17.46
CA SER A 61 5.29 -39.03 -18.67
C SER A 61 6.13 -38.63 -19.88
N LEU A 62 5.73 -39.06 -21.07
CA LEU A 62 6.30 -38.55 -22.33
C LEU A 62 6.17 -37.02 -22.45
N ASP A 63 5.25 -36.43 -21.67
CA ASP A 63 4.99 -34.99 -21.58
C ASP A 63 5.86 -34.23 -20.54
N GLY A 64 6.66 -34.91 -19.71
CA GLY A 64 7.50 -34.28 -18.69
C GLY A 64 7.52 -34.96 -17.32
N MET A 65 8.23 -34.33 -16.36
CA MET A 65 8.41 -34.78 -14.99
C MET A 65 7.40 -34.07 -14.07
N GLY A 66 6.40 -34.81 -13.56
CA GLY A 66 5.43 -34.27 -12.61
C GLY A 66 4.67 -33.04 -13.13
N HIS A 67 4.63 -31.96 -12.35
CA HIS A 67 3.95 -30.70 -12.71
C HIS A 67 4.80 -29.78 -13.59
N LEU A 68 6.06 -30.14 -13.86
CA LEU A 68 6.99 -29.41 -14.70
C LEU A 68 7.03 -30.06 -16.09
N LYS A 69 6.38 -29.41 -17.06
CA LYS A 69 6.45 -29.82 -18.46
C LYS A 69 7.52 -29.01 -19.17
N ILE A 70 8.43 -29.69 -19.85
CA ILE A 70 9.43 -29.04 -20.70
C ILE A 70 8.81 -28.91 -22.09
N LYS A 71 8.55 -27.68 -22.53
CA LYS A 71 8.09 -27.36 -23.88
C LYS A 71 9.25 -26.75 -24.68
N PRO A 72 9.19 -26.74 -26.02
CA PRO A 72 10.17 -26.03 -26.83
C PRO A 72 10.26 -24.53 -26.50
N SER A 73 9.17 -23.94 -25.98
CA SER A 73 9.10 -22.55 -25.55
C SER A 73 9.60 -22.28 -24.13
N GLY A 74 10.02 -23.30 -23.38
CA GLY A 74 10.49 -23.17 -22.00
C GLY A 74 9.86 -24.16 -21.02
N ILE A 75 10.00 -23.87 -19.73
CA ILE A 75 9.47 -24.71 -18.64
C ILE A 75 8.06 -24.23 -18.30
N GLN A 76 7.06 -25.11 -18.42
CA GLN A 76 5.69 -24.85 -17.98
C GLN A 76 5.41 -25.54 -16.66
N VAL A 77 5.08 -24.76 -15.63
CA VAL A 77 4.62 -25.26 -14.34
C VAL A 77 3.10 -25.31 -14.34
N LYS A 78 2.50 -26.50 -14.14
CA LYS A 78 1.04 -26.67 -14.15
C LYS A 78 0.37 -26.62 -12.77
N ALA A 79 1.15 -26.64 -11.70
CA ALA A 79 0.67 -26.62 -10.31
C ALA A 79 1.77 -26.06 -9.40
N GLU A 80 1.73 -26.32 -8.09
CA GLU A 80 2.76 -25.89 -7.16
C GLU A 80 4.13 -26.48 -7.51
N ALA A 81 5.15 -25.64 -7.53
CA ALA A 81 6.55 -26.02 -7.69
C ALA A 81 7.41 -25.23 -6.70
N GLU A 82 8.27 -25.96 -6.00
CA GLU A 82 9.22 -25.39 -5.06
C GLU A 82 10.62 -25.42 -5.69
N PHE A 83 11.33 -24.31 -5.60
CA PHE A 83 12.69 -24.18 -6.10
C PHE A 83 13.65 -24.00 -4.93
N LEU A 84 14.50 -24.99 -4.67
CA LEU A 84 15.48 -24.98 -3.59
C LEU A 84 16.60 -23.94 -3.78
N LYS A 85 16.78 -23.44 -5.01
CA LYS A 85 17.80 -22.48 -5.39
C LYS A 85 17.20 -21.40 -6.28
N THR A 86 17.93 -20.31 -6.46
CA THR A 86 17.55 -19.20 -7.35
C THR A 86 17.30 -19.71 -8.77
N VAL A 87 16.13 -19.35 -9.30
CA VAL A 87 15.76 -19.62 -10.69
C VAL A 87 15.94 -18.34 -11.49
N TYR A 88 16.70 -18.44 -12.58
CA TYR A 88 16.84 -17.36 -13.55
C TYR A 88 15.95 -17.68 -14.74
N VAL A 89 15.01 -16.80 -15.04
CA VAL A 89 14.14 -16.87 -16.20
C VAL A 89 14.23 -15.56 -16.97
N ASP A 90 14.15 -15.65 -18.30
CA ASP A 90 14.14 -14.48 -19.17
C ASP A 90 12.75 -13.82 -19.16
N GLU A 91 11.71 -14.64 -19.19
CA GLU A 91 10.32 -14.20 -19.10
C GLU A 91 9.56 -15.08 -18.08
N LEU A 92 8.83 -14.42 -17.17
CA LEU A 92 7.86 -15.06 -16.29
C LEU A 92 6.46 -14.59 -16.67
N LYS A 93 5.64 -15.50 -17.18
CA LYS A 93 4.29 -15.22 -17.67
C LYS A 93 3.30 -16.25 -17.15
N SER A 94 2.11 -15.80 -16.81
CA SER A 94 0.98 -16.66 -16.50
C SER A 94 0.02 -16.76 -17.69
N GLU A 95 -0.35 -17.97 -18.10
CA GLU A 95 -1.31 -18.22 -19.19
C GLU A 95 -2.75 -18.20 -18.66
N GLY A 96 -3.38 -17.03 -18.65
CA GLY A 96 -4.81 -16.88 -18.37
C GLY A 96 -5.24 -16.98 -16.90
N SER A 97 -4.29 -17.10 -15.97
CA SER A 97 -4.54 -17.08 -14.51
C SER A 97 -3.72 -15.97 -13.84
N PRO A 98 -4.11 -15.45 -12.66
CA PRO A 98 -3.26 -14.52 -11.91
C PRO A 98 -1.94 -15.19 -11.50
N LEU A 99 -0.85 -14.42 -11.50
CA LEU A 99 0.44 -14.87 -10.97
C LEU A 99 0.46 -14.61 -9.46
N PHE A 100 0.49 -15.69 -8.67
CA PHE A 100 0.62 -15.62 -7.22
C PHE A 100 2.08 -15.81 -6.82
N LEU A 101 2.59 -14.90 -5.97
CA LEU A 101 3.92 -14.99 -5.38
C LEU A 101 3.74 -15.01 -3.87
N GLU A 102 3.96 -16.17 -3.26
CA GLU A 102 3.88 -16.36 -1.81
C GLU A 102 5.28 -16.57 -1.22
N SER A 103 5.58 -15.86 -0.14
CA SER A 103 6.86 -16.02 0.56
C SER A 103 6.69 -15.76 2.06
N THR A 104 7.38 -16.55 2.87
CA THR A 104 7.54 -16.30 4.31
C THR A 104 8.59 -15.22 4.60
N LYS A 105 9.29 -14.76 3.56
CA LYS A 105 10.32 -13.70 3.60
C LYS A 105 9.91 -12.54 2.69
N SER A 106 10.69 -11.47 2.73
CA SER A 106 10.45 -10.30 1.90
C SER A 106 10.56 -10.61 0.40
N VAL A 107 9.62 -10.10 -0.39
CA VAL A 107 9.64 -10.13 -1.85
C VAL A 107 10.16 -8.80 -2.37
N HIS A 108 11.22 -8.83 -3.18
CA HIS A 108 11.83 -7.64 -3.77
C HIS A 108 11.68 -7.65 -5.28
N LEU A 109 10.95 -6.69 -5.83
CA LEU A 109 10.90 -6.42 -7.27
C LEU A 109 11.83 -5.25 -7.55
N LEU A 110 12.88 -5.49 -8.35
CA LEU A 110 13.94 -4.52 -8.63
C LEU A 110 14.06 -4.32 -10.13
N THR A 111 14.08 -3.07 -10.56
CA THR A 111 14.50 -2.72 -11.93
C THR A 111 15.89 -2.12 -11.89
N THR A 112 16.75 -2.55 -12.81
CA THR A 112 18.15 -2.06 -12.89
C THR A 112 18.44 -1.49 -14.27
N ASP A 113 19.32 -0.50 -14.30
CA ASP A 113 19.89 0.05 -15.54
C ASP A 113 20.97 -0.89 -16.12
N ARG A 114 21.47 -0.61 -17.33
CA ARG A 114 22.60 -1.33 -17.97
C ARG A 114 23.86 -1.37 -17.09
N SER A 115 24.05 -0.39 -16.22
CA SER A 115 25.12 -0.33 -15.22
C SER A 115 24.85 -1.17 -13.95
N ARG A 116 23.76 -1.95 -13.91
CA ARG A 116 23.25 -2.69 -12.73
C ARG A 116 22.91 -1.83 -11.52
N THR A 117 22.71 -0.53 -11.72
CA THR A 117 22.21 0.37 -10.69
C THR A 117 20.71 0.22 -10.55
N ILE A 118 20.19 0.06 -9.32
CA ILE A 118 18.76 -0.05 -9.05
C ILE A 118 18.08 1.29 -9.35
N ARG A 119 17.04 1.28 -10.18
CA ARG A 119 16.24 2.45 -10.57
C ARG A 119 14.93 2.52 -9.82
N SER A 120 14.21 1.40 -9.73
CA SER A 120 12.98 1.30 -8.97
C SER A 120 12.98 0.02 -8.14
N ARG A 121 12.36 0.10 -6.96
CA ARG A 121 12.24 -1.02 -6.03
C ARG A 121 10.84 -1.04 -5.44
N LEU A 122 10.18 -2.20 -5.48
CA LEU A 122 9.00 -2.50 -4.69
C LEU A 122 9.36 -3.63 -3.71
N VAL A 123 9.21 -3.38 -2.42
CA VAL A 123 9.46 -4.35 -1.36
C VAL A 123 8.16 -4.67 -0.67
N LEU A 124 7.82 -5.95 -0.65
CA LEU A 124 6.76 -6.50 0.18
C LEU A 124 7.46 -7.19 1.35
N ASP A 125 7.33 -6.65 2.55
CA ASP A 125 7.81 -7.24 3.79
C ASP A 125 6.62 -7.83 4.59
N GLN A 126 6.89 -8.45 5.74
CA GLN A 126 5.84 -9.03 6.60
C GLN A 126 4.87 -7.97 7.15
N GLU A 127 5.32 -6.72 7.30
CA GLU A 127 4.53 -5.63 7.89
C GLU A 127 4.19 -4.51 6.90
N ASN A 128 5.05 -4.26 5.91
CA ASN A 128 5.00 -3.04 5.11
C ASN A 128 5.21 -3.31 3.61
N ILE A 129 4.55 -2.50 2.78
CA ILE A 129 4.81 -2.42 1.34
C ILE A 129 5.50 -1.09 1.07
N THR A 130 6.77 -1.13 0.66
CA THR A 130 7.57 0.07 0.38
C THR A 130 7.91 0.16 -1.11
N ALA A 131 7.57 1.28 -1.73
CA ALA A 131 7.93 1.60 -3.11
C ALA A 131 8.97 2.73 -3.14
N SER A 132 10.06 2.54 -3.88
CA SER A 132 11.08 3.54 -4.17
C SER A 132 11.19 3.69 -5.68
N CYS A 133 10.65 4.79 -6.20
CA CYS A 133 10.64 5.13 -7.62
C CYS A 133 10.37 6.63 -7.82
N ASP A 134 10.67 7.15 -9.01
CA ASP A 134 10.40 8.55 -9.36
C ASP A 134 8.90 8.84 -9.51
N THR A 135 8.11 7.84 -9.90
CA THR A 135 6.67 7.96 -10.11
C THR A 135 5.97 6.63 -9.81
N PHE A 136 4.95 6.68 -8.96
CA PHE A 136 4.06 5.56 -8.63
C PHE A 136 2.64 5.86 -9.13
N ARG A 137 2.05 4.94 -9.90
CA ARG A 137 0.72 5.09 -10.51
C ARG A 137 -0.16 3.90 -10.22
N VAL A 138 -1.38 4.16 -9.76
CA VAL A 138 -2.47 3.19 -9.68
C VAL A 138 -3.50 3.55 -10.75
N VAL A 139 -3.76 2.62 -11.64
CA VAL A 139 -4.62 2.80 -12.82
C VAL A 139 -5.74 1.78 -12.78
N ASP A 140 -6.96 2.18 -13.12
CA ASP A 140 -8.10 1.27 -13.24
C ASP A 140 -8.05 0.42 -14.52
N SER A 141 -9.01 -0.50 -14.68
CA SER A 141 -9.13 -1.33 -15.89
C SER A 141 -9.39 -0.54 -17.18
N ASN A 142 -9.85 0.71 -17.06
CA ASN A 142 -10.19 1.59 -18.17
C ASN A 142 -9.01 2.51 -18.55
N GLY A 143 -7.89 2.46 -17.81
CA GLY A 143 -6.72 3.31 -18.03
C GLY A 143 -6.75 4.65 -17.27
N THR A 144 -7.74 4.89 -16.43
CA THR A 144 -7.88 6.10 -15.60
C THR A 144 -6.95 6.05 -14.40
N VAL A 145 -6.26 7.16 -14.10
CA VAL A 145 -5.35 7.26 -12.96
C VAL A 145 -6.12 7.56 -11.68
N ASN A 146 -6.09 6.64 -10.73
CA ASN A 146 -6.71 6.79 -9.41
C ASN A 146 -5.73 7.33 -8.35
N LEU A 147 -4.44 7.02 -8.49
CA LEU A 147 -3.38 7.57 -7.63
C LEU A 147 -2.13 7.83 -8.47
N LEU A 148 -1.54 9.01 -8.31
CA LEU A 148 -0.22 9.37 -8.83
C LEU A 148 0.60 9.97 -7.69
N LEU A 149 1.75 9.37 -7.39
CA LEU A 149 2.74 9.93 -6.47
C LEU A 149 4.01 10.20 -7.27
N SER A 150 4.45 11.45 -7.29
CA SER A 150 5.69 11.91 -7.93
C SER A 150 6.32 13.03 -7.10
N SER A 151 7.58 13.36 -7.39
CA SER A 151 8.32 14.44 -6.71
C SER A 151 7.69 15.83 -6.88
N GLN A 152 6.89 16.06 -7.93
CA GLN A 152 6.24 17.37 -8.19
C GLN A 152 4.75 17.38 -7.86
N LYS A 153 4.09 16.22 -7.85
CA LYS A 153 2.63 16.15 -7.83
C LYS A 153 2.13 14.88 -7.17
N VAL A 154 1.12 15.07 -6.32
CA VAL A 154 0.26 14.00 -5.81
C VAL A 154 -1.12 14.20 -6.45
N ILE A 155 -1.63 13.18 -7.15
CA ILE A 155 -3.01 13.16 -7.66
C ILE A 155 -3.74 12.02 -6.98
N LEU A 156 -4.88 12.35 -6.40
CA LEU A 156 -5.90 11.37 -6.05
C LEU A 156 -7.07 11.57 -7.01
N GLY A 157 -7.51 10.48 -7.63
CA GLY A 157 -8.60 10.47 -8.60
C GLY A 157 -9.97 10.67 -7.95
N ASN A 158 -11.01 10.14 -8.58
CA ASN A 158 -12.42 10.35 -8.21
C ASN A 158 -12.87 9.58 -6.94
N GLY A 159 -12.06 9.59 -5.88
CA GLY A 159 -12.38 8.94 -4.61
C GLY A 159 -11.98 9.80 -3.41
N ASP A 160 -12.72 9.64 -2.33
CA ASP A 160 -12.35 10.21 -1.03
C ASP A 160 -11.14 9.45 -0.49
N ALA A 161 -10.09 10.16 -0.11
CA ALA A 161 -9.01 9.59 0.67
C ALA A 161 -8.99 10.19 2.06
N THR A 162 -9.30 9.34 3.02
CA THR A 162 -9.14 9.64 4.43
C THR A 162 -7.76 9.18 4.86
N VAL A 163 -6.92 10.12 5.29
CA VAL A 163 -5.66 9.76 5.96
C VAL A 163 -5.97 9.62 7.44
N PRO A 164 -5.82 8.42 8.03
CA PRO A 164 -5.98 8.27 9.47
C PRO A 164 -4.80 8.95 10.18
N GLY A 165 -5.09 9.95 11.01
CA GLY A 165 -4.10 10.65 11.85
C GLY A 165 -3.64 11.99 11.28
N ASP A 166 -2.50 12.47 11.80
CA ASP A 166 -1.98 13.81 11.50
C ASP A 166 -1.30 13.86 10.14
N ILE A 167 -1.69 14.82 9.32
CA ILE A 167 -1.03 15.09 8.05
C ILE A 167 -0.07 16.27 8.22
N LYS A 168 1.22 16.03 7.99
CA LYS A 168 2.23 17.10 7.94
C LYS A 168 2.48 17.52 6.51
N PHE A 169 2.08 18.74 6.17
CA PHE A 169 2.45 19.37 4.90
C PHE A 169 3.75 20.14 5.07
N ASN A 170 4.80 19.79 4.31
CA ASN A 170 6.09 20.48 4.34
C ASN A 170 6.12 21.74 3.44
N GLY A 171 4.94 22.30 3.14
CA GLY A 171 4.76 23.39 2.17
C GLY A 171 3.31 23.87 2.10
N ALA A 172 3.03 24.75 1.12
CA ALA A 172 1.70 25.29 0.90
C ALA A 172 0.77 24.25 0.25
N VAL A 173 -0.48 24.20 0.72
CA VAL A 173 -1.56 23.41 0.12
C VAL A 173 -2.43 24.35 -0.71
N PHE A 174 -2.55 24.07 -2.00
CA PHE A 174 -3.43 24.82 -2.91
C PHE A 174 -4.70 24.01 -3.13
N THR A 175 -5.84 24.53 -2.66
CA THR A 175 -7.16 23.92 -2.87
C THR A 175 -8.18 25.00 -3.17
N PRO A 176 -9.14 24.77 -4.10
CA PRO A 176 -10.20 25.74 -4.39
C PRO A 176 -11.20 25.87 -3.24
N THR A 177 -11.43 24.79 -2.49
CA THR A 177 -12.45 24.73 -1.42
C THR A 177 -11.94 23.88 -0.27
N ILE A 178 -12.26 24.31 0.95
CA ILE A 178 -12.12 23.52 2.18
C ILE A 178 -13.53 23.33 2.73
N GLN A 179 -13.96 22.09 2.91
CA GLN A 179 -15.29 21.74 3.37
C GLN A 179 -15.24 20.56 4.32
N SER A 180 -16.14 20.50 5.28
CA SER A 180 -16.30 19.34 6.15
C SER A 180 -17.12 18.24 5.45
N PRO A 181 -16.94 16.96 5.85
CA PRO A 181 -17.85 15.88 5.49
C PRO A 181 -19.30 16.17 5.88
N LEU A 182 -20.25 15.54 5.18
CA LEU A 182 -21.67 15.59 5.52
C LEU A 182 -21.88 15.18 6.98
N ASN A 183 -22.58 16.01 7.76
CA ASN A 183 -22.86 15.84 9.19
C ASN A 183 -21.66 16.05 10.14
N SER A 184 -20.62 16.75 9.71
CA SER A 184 -19.51 17.16 10.58
C SER A 184 -19.24 18.66 10.46
N SER A 185 -18.70 19.26 11.53
CA SER A 185 -18.27 20.65 11.53
C SER A 185 -16.87 20.80 10.93
N LEU A 186 -16.64 21.86 10.17
CA LEU A 186 -15.29 22.26 9.77
C LEU A 186 -14.65 23.00 10.95
N GLU A 187 -13.62 22.39 11.54
CA GLU A 187 -12.85 23.00 12.62
C GLU A 187 -11.44 23.36 12.15
N ILE A 188 -11.00 24.58 12.44
CA ILE A 188 -9.64 25.05 12.19
C ILE A 188 -9.13 25.59 13.52
N SER A 189 -8.32 24.80 14.22
CA SER A 189 -7.80 25.13 15.55
C SER A 189 -6.27 25.04 15.62
N SER A 190 -5.69 25.72 16.61
CA SER A 190 -4.26 25.65 16.92
C SER A 190 -4.12 25.56 18.44
N GLU A 191 -3.59 24.45 18.93
CA GLU A 191 -3.52 24.19 20.39
C GLU A 191 -2.55 25.13 21.12
N ASN A 192 -1.38 25.38 20.51
CA ASN A 192 -0.25 26.07 21.17
C ASN A 192 0.21 27.33 20.43
N SER A 193 -0.53 27.78 19.43
CA SER A 193 -0.12 28.89 18.58
C SER A 193 -1.35 29.70 18.15
N LYS A 194 -1.34 30.20 16.92
CA LYS A 194 -2.42 31.02 16.35
C LYS A 194 -2.82 30.51 14.98
N VAL A 195 -4.11 30.62 14.69
CA VAL A 195 -4.63 30.50 13.32
C VAL A 195 -4.55 31.88 12.66
N HIS A 196 -3.91 31.96 11.50
CA HIS A 196 -3.79 33.20 10.73
C HIS A 196 -4.46 33.07 9.37
N ILE A 197 -5.52 33.84 9.14
CA ILE A 197 -6.29 33.85 7.89
C ILE A 197 -6.08 35.20 7.21
N THR A 198 -5.46 35.19 6.03
CA THR A 198 -5.18 36.40 5.25
C THR A 198 -5.53 36.17 3.79
N ALA A 199 -6.07 37.20 3.13
CA ALA A 199 -6.40 37.15 1.72
C ALA A 199 -6.13 38.50 1.06
N ILE A 200 -5.65 38.47 -0.19
CA ILE A 200 -5.36 39.67 -0.99
C ILE A 200 -6.65 40.43 -1.33
N GLY A 201 -7.73 39.71 -1.65
CA GLY A 201 -9.04 40.27 -1.96
C GLY A 201 -9.93 40.56 -0.74
N GLY A 202 -9.41 40.35 0.47
CA GLY A 202 -10.18 40.40 1.71
C GLY A 202 -10.79 39.05 2.11
N VAL A 203 -11.28 39.00 3.34
CA VAL A 203 -11.93 37.82 3.95
C VAL A 203 -13.37 38.18 4.28
N SER A 204 -14.32 37.38 3.83
CA SER A 204 -15.74 37.51 4.18
C SER A 204 -16.15 36.37 5.10
N LEU A 205 -16.75 36.71 6.24
CA LEU A 205 -17.30 35.76 7.20
C LEU A 205 -18.82 35.98 7.27
N SER A 206 -19.59 34.97 6.86
CA SER A 206 -21.05 35.05 6.80
C SER A 206 -21.66 33.72 7.21
N SER A 207 -22.80 33.75 7.90
CA SER A 207 -23.58 32.58 8.26
C SER A 207 -25.01 32.71 7.74
N THR A 208 -25.50 31.67 7.06
CA THR A 208 -26.82 31.66 6.42
C THR A 208 -27.94 31.25 7.38
N LEU A 209 -27.63 30.38 8.35
CA LEU A 209 -28.62 29.75 9.24
C LEU A 209 -28.46 30.14 10.70
N ALA A 210 -27.26 30.52 11.13
CA ALA A 210 -26.91 30.73 12.53
C ALA A 210 -26.18 32.04 12.75
N ASN A 211 -25.78 32.32 13.99
CA ASN A 211 -24.96 33.46 14.36
C ASN A 211 -23.48 33.26 14.01
N VAL A 212 -22.77 34.36 13.83
CA VAL A 212 -21.30 34.41 13.85
C VAL A 212 -20.90 34.94 15.22
N THR A 213 -20.19 34.14 16.01
CA THR A 213 -19.74 34.50 17.36
C THR A 213 -18.23 34.70 17.38
N LEU A 214 -17.79 35.81 17.98
CA LEU A 214 -16.39 36.06 18.29
C LEU A 214 -16.28 36.12 19.81
N GLN A 215 -15.57 35.16 20.40
CA GLN A 215 -15.36 35.05 21.84
C GLN A 215 -13.87 34.92 22.12
N THR A 216 -13.41 35.59 23.16
CA THR A 216 -12.02 35.53 23.64
C THR A 216 -12.03 35.62 25.17
N ASP A 217 -11.00 35.08 25.81
CA ASP A 217 -10.80 35.19 27.26
C ASP A 217 -10.13 36.52 27.66
N ASP A 218 -9.45 37.18 26.71
CA ASP A 218 -8.75 38.44 26.93
C ASP A 218 -9.35 39.54 26.04
N ASN A 219 -8.64 39.98 24.99
CA ASN A 219 -9.02 41.14 24.20
C ASN A 219 -9.31 40.79 22.73
N ILE A 220 -10.31 41.47 22.16
CA ILE A 220 -10.56 41.48 20.70
C ILE A 220 -10.02 42.81 20.14
N TYR A 221 -9.00 42.72 19.30
CA TYR A 221 -8.42 43.89 18.63
C TYR A 221 -8.94 44.00 17.20
N ILE A 222 -9.66 45.09 16.91
CA ILE A 222 -10.15 45.42 15.56
C ILE A 222 -9.45 46.69 15.10
N GLN A 223 -8.49 46.55 14.18
CA GLN A 223 -7.83 47.68 13.54
C GLN A 223 -8.40 47.87 12.13
N SER A 224 -9.18 48.93 11.95
CA SER A 224 -9.75 49.31 10.66
C SER A 224 -9.73 50.83 10.52
N GLY A 225 -9.68 51.33 9.28
CA GLY A 225 -9.88 52.76 9.01
C GLY A 225 -11.30 53.23 9.32
N ALA A 226 -12.29 52.33 9.21
CA ALA A 226 -13.66 52.58 9.60
C ALA A 226 -14.32 51.28 10.10
N LEU A 227 -15.09 51.39 11.19
CA LEU A 227 -15.90 50.29 11.72
C LEU A 227 -17.38 50.62 11.51
N HIS A 228 -18.04 49.81 10.69
CA HIS A 228 -19.48 49.92 10.44
C HIS A 228 -20.22 48.81 11.18
N LEU A 229 -20.99 49.18 12.19
CA LEU A 229 -21.89 48.27 12.91
C LEU A 229 -23.32 48.62 12.50
N ILE A 230 -23.90 47.79 11.63
CA ILE A 230 -25.24 48.02 11.06
C ILE A 230 -26.15 46.90 11.56
N GLY A 231 -27.17 47.28 12.34
CA GLY A 231 -28.17 46.37 12.87
C GLY A 231 -29.33 47.14 13.50
N ASN A 232 -30.37 46.43 13.90
CA ASN A 232 -31.53 47.05 14.57
C ASN A 232 -31.19 47.51 15.99
N GLU A 233 -30.32 46.76 16.67
CA GLU A 233 -29.96 46.97 18.07
C GLU A 233 -28.45 46.75 18.25
N LEU A 234 -27.83 47.60 19.06
CA LEU A 234 -26.42 47.49 19.46
C LEU A 234 -26.37 47.40 20.99
N TYR A 235 -25.99 46.24 21.50
CA TYR A 235 -25.86 46.00 22.93
C TYR A 235 -24.40 46.15 23.36
N LEU A 236 -24.12 47.20 24.13
CA LEU A 236 -22.83 47.40 24.79
C LEU A 236 -23.03 47.24 26.30
N LEU A 237 -22.67 46.07 26.81
CA LEU A 237 -22.87 45.72 28.22
C LEU A 237 -21.63 46.03 29.05
N GLY A 238 -21.82 46.30 30.34
CA GLY A 238 -20.71 46.53 31.28
C GLY A 238 -20.02 47.89 31.14
N ILE A 239 -20.63 48.86 30.46
CA ILE A 239 -20.12 50.23 30.43
C ILE A 239 -20.33 50.88 31.81
N PRO A 240 -19.29 51.48 32.43
CA PRO A 240 -19.41 52.13 33.72
C PRO A 240 -20.33 53.36 33.66
N THR A 241 -21.21 53.52 34.66
CA THR A 241 -22.13 54.65 34.80
C THR A 241 -21.59 55.69 35.78
N VAL A 242 -21.64 56.98 35.40
CA VAL A 242 -21.26 58.09 36.27
C VAL A 242 -22.49 58.73 36.88
N ASP A 243 -22.71 58.47 38.16
CA ASP A 243 -23.71 59.20 38.94
C ASP A 243 -23.19 60.61 39.23
N ALA A 244 -23.66 61.58 38.46
CA ALA A 244 -23.42 63.00 38.70
C ALA A 244 -24.17 63.46 39.97
N THR A 245 -23.67 63.10 41.15
CA THR A 245 -24.22 63.55 42.45
C THR A 245 -23.49 64.76 43.04
N THR A 246 -22.56 65.38 42.32
CA THR A 246 -21.78 66.54 42.78
C THR A 246 -22.34 67.91 42.38
N SER A 247 -23.66 68.05 42.25
CA SER A 247 -24.29 69.36 42.48
C SER A 247 -25.79 69.26 42.76
N LEU A 248 -26.14 69.56 44.02
CA LEU A 248 -27.46 69.85 44.59
C LEU A 248 -28.26 68.64 45.15
N PRO A 249 -28.80 68.74 46.38
CA PRO A 249 -29.65 67.73 46.99
C PRO A 249 -31.04 67.79 46.36
N VAL A 250 -31.26 67.03 45.29
CA VAL A 250 -32.60 66.79 44.74
C VAL A 250 -33.20 65.57 45.42
N LYS A 251 -34.38 65.75 46.03
CA LYS A 251 -35.21 64.74 46.69
C LYS A 251 -35.30 63.44 45.85
N PRO A 252 -35.34 62.24 46.49
CA PRO A 252 -35.43 60.97 45.78
C PRO A 252 -36.87 60.74 45.32
N THR A 253 -37.25 61.35 44.20
CA THR A 253 -38.53 61.09 43.54
C THR A 253 -38.32 61.14 42.04
N THR A 254 -37.65 60.14 41.47
CA THR A 254 -37.83 59.78 40.06
C THR A 254 -37.18 58.43 39.81
N ALA A 255 -37.87 57.59 39.03
CA ALA A 255 -37.41 56.28 38.57
C ALA A 255 -35.98 56.36 37.97
N PRO A 256 -35.21 55.26 37.97
CA PRO A 256 -33.92 55.24 37.29
C PRO A 256 -34.05 55.80 35.86
N PRO A 257 -33.14 56.67 35.43
CA PRO A 257 -33.24 57.28 34.10
C PRO A 257 -33.24 56.17 33.04
N THR A 258 -34.24 56.22 32.16
CA THR A 258 -34.46 55.23 31.09
C THR A 258 -33.52 55.41 29.90
N VAL A 259 -32.81 56.53 29.86
CA VAL A 259 -31.88 56.91 28.79
C VAL A 259 -30.59 57.41 29.42
N TYR A 260 -29.46 57.06 28.82
CA TYR A 260 -28.14 57.56 29.16
C TYR A 260 -27.46 58.14 27.91
N GLN A 261 -26.58 59.12 28.10
CA GLN A 261 -25.68 59.56 27.03
C GLN A 261 -24.40 58.71 27.07
N LEU A 262 -23.97 58.21 25.92
CA LEU A 262 -22.67 57.54 25.78
C LEU A 262 -21.58 58.59 25.55
N CYS A 263 -20.64 58.67 26.49
CA CYS A 263 -19.52 59.61 26.46
C CYS A 263 -18.21 58.85 26.25
N VAL A 264 -17.27 59.46 25.54
CA VAL A 264 -15.95 58.87 25.26
C VAL A 264 -14.88 59.85 25.75
N CYS A 265 -13.96 59.36 26.59
CA CYS A 265 -12.80 60.11 27.07
C CYS A 265 -11.78 60.32 25.93
N GLU A 266 -10.83 61.24 26.09
CA GLU A 266 -9.77 61.47 25.10
C GLU A 266 -8.91 60.22 24.84
N ASN A 267 -8.79 59.32 25.82
CA ASN A 267 -8.11 58.03 25.69
C ASN A 267 -8.97 56.91 25.09
N GLY A 268 -10.21 57.20 24.67
CA GLY A 268 -11.10 56.22 24.03
C GLY A 268 -11.95 55.37 24.98
N LYS A 269 -11.80 55.50 26.30
CA LYS A 269 -12.68 54.82 27.26
C LYS A 269 -14.09 55.38 27.19
N ALA A 270 -15.09 54.49 27.12
CA ALA A 270 -16.50 54.85 27.10
C ALA A 270 -17.13 54.76 28.50
N PHE A 271 -18.05 55.68 28.80
CA PHE A 271 -18.84 55.68 30.03
C PHE A 271 -20.27 56.20 29.78
N LEU A 272 -21.20 55.84 30.65
CA LEU A 272 -22.59 56.30 30.61
C LEU A 272 -22.75 57.53 31.52
N GLY A 273 -23.19 58.65 30.94
CA GLY A 273 -23.52 59.88 31.64
C GLY A 273 -25.04 60.13 31.72
N ASN A 274 -25.45 61.06 32.58
CA ASN A 274 -26.84 61.49 32.70
C ASN A 274 -27.36 62.05 31.35
N ALA A 275 -28.56 61.64 30.93
CA ALA A 275 -29.19 62.02 29.66
C ALA A 275 -29.32 63.53 29.42
N SER A 276 -29.40 64.35 30.47
CA SER A 276 -29.56 65.81 30.36
C SER A 276 -28.30 66.60 30.74
N GLY A 277 -27.20 65.91 31.07
CA GLY A 277 -25.96 66.52 31.54
C GLY A 277 -24.92 66.71 30.45
N ASN A 278 -23.85 67.45 30.77
CA ASN A 278 -22.64 67.46 29.95
C ASN A 278 -21.83 66.19 30.22
N CYS A 279 -21.20 65.61 29.20
CA CYS A 279 -20.24 64.52 29.33
C CYS A 279 -19.03 64.93 30.20
N ARG A 280 -19.15 64.72 31.52
CA ARG A 280 -18.11 64.99 32.50
C ARG A 280 -17.95 63.76 33.40
N ALA A 281 -16.75 63.21 33.43
CA ALA A 281 -16.39 62.11 34.32
C ALA A 281 -15.36 62.57 35.36
N SER A 282 -15.28 61.85 36.47
CA SER A 282 -14.16 61.98 37.40
C SER A 282 -12.88 61.49 36.74
N SER A 283 -11.73 61.96 37.24
CA SER A 283 -10.42 61.54 36.76
C SER A 283 -10.21 60.04 36.84
N GLU A 284 -10.92 59.32 37.71
CA GLU A 284 -10.79 57.86 37.88
C GLU A 284 -11.26 57.09 36.64
N ILE A 285 -12.34 57.52 36.00
CA ILE A 285 -12.94 56.81 34.86
C ILE A 285 -12.17 57.07 33.57
N CYS A 286 -11.78 58.34 33.37
CA CYS A 286 -10.94 58.73 32.24
C CYS A 286 -9.43 58.60 32.52
N SER A 287 -9.01 58.09 33.68
CA SER A 287 -7.58 57.87 33.95
C SER A 287 -7.03 56.74 33.08
N ASP A 288 -5.81 56.91 32.60
CA ASP A 288 -5.04 55.84 32.00
C ASP A 288 -4.63 54.83 33.07
N SER A 289 -5.40 53.75 33.19
CA SER A 289 -4.93 52.53 33.86
C SER A 289 -4.07 51.66 32.94
N THR A 290 -3.70 52.16 31.76
CA THR A 290 -2.86 51.47 30.78
C THR A 290 -1.72 52.37 30.34
N LYS A 291 -0.69 52.47 31.19
CA LYS A 291 0.67 52.61 30.69
C LYS A 291 1.23 51.19 30.59
N PRO A 292 1.83 50.78 29.46
CA PRO A 292 2.50 49.47 29.36
C PRO A 292 3.60 49.31 30.42
#